data_AF-X0X4X9-F1
#
_entry.id   AF-X0X4X9-F1
#
_cell.length_a   1.000
_cell.length_b   1.000
_cell.length_c   1.000
_cell.angle_alpha   90.00
_cell.angle_beta   90.00
_cell.angle_gamma   90.00
#
_symmetry.space_group_name_H-M   'P 1'
#
loop_
_entity.id
_entity.type
_entity.pdbx_description
1 polymer ?
#
loop_
_entity_poly.entity_id
_entity_poly.type
_entity_poly.pdbx_seq_one_letter_code
_entity_poly.pdbx_strand_id
1 'polypeptide(L)'
;ANPPYSGGVLGRYTLDVTGLAPGNYLLDLTDPTLTGSDAVEHRPNEVPPAWIAVDEPCSPMPPTPSPTATATPSPTPSPTATATPSPTAVTTHLEAGWNHVCYLGPSQPIQQALADVGDGLLAVYRLGPGQGYDKWFPDRPGVSTITNVDSYQALFLLIASSLPWTQEPAGPPADAITLVPGWNSVCYTGQTKDVELATAGISGEFGVLYVLGPGQTWQRFVPGRPDVTDLAALTQFRPLLILLTQQGDAQWAFDP
;
A
#
# COMPACT_ATOMS: atom_id res chain seq x y z
N ALA A 1 22.98 -8.56 -32.29
CA ALA A 1 24.06 -8.03 -31.43
C ALA A 1 24.26 -6.58 -31.85
N ASN A 2 23.93 -5.63 -30.97
CA ASN A 2 24.07 -4.20 -31.29
C ASN A 2 25.56 -3.83 -31.37
N PRO A 3 25.95 -2.93 -32.29
CA PRO A 3 27.32 -2.42 -32.29
C PRO A 3 27.62 -1.76 -30.93
N PRO A 4 28.86 -1.87 -30.42
CA PRO A 4 29.25 -1.17 -29.20
C PRO A 4 29.25 0.33 -29.49
N TYR A 5 28.26 1.05 -28.95
CA TYR A 5 28.29 2.52 -28.95
C TYR A 5 29.38 2.98 -28.00
N SER A 6 30.40 3.66 -28.53
CA SER A 6 31.55 4.17 -27.78
C SER A 6 31.32 5.55 -27.13
N GLY A 7 30.16 6.17 -27.38
CA GLY A 7 29.68 7.37 -26.68
C GLY A 7 28.53 6.96 -25.76
N GLY A 8 28.70 7.16 -24.45
CA GLY A 8 27.79 6.67 -23.41
C GLY A 8 26.33 7.03 -23.68
N VAL A 9 25.43 6.06 -23.48
CA VAL A 9 23.98 6.29 -23.54
C VAL A 9 23.53 6.69 -22.13
N LEU A 10 23.03 7.93 -21.97
CA LEU A 10 22.58 8.44 -20.67
C LEU A 10 21.21 7.85 -20.23
N GLY A 11 20.42 7.31 -21.17
CA GLY A 11 19.15 6.66 -20.86
C GLY A 11 18.50 6.01 -22.08
N ARG A 12 17.61 5.05 -21.85
CA ARG A 12 16.73 4.45 -22.87
C ARG A 12 15.28 4.65 -22.45
N TYR A 13 14.47 5.21 -23.35
CA TYR A 13 13.03 5.30 -23.16
C TYR A 13 12.35 4.39 -24.19
N THR A 14 11.42 3.57 -23.72
CA THR A 14 10.56 2.77 -24.60
C THR A 14 9.15 3.30 -24.44
N LEU A 15 8.55 3.77 -25.53
CA LEU A 15 7.16 4.16 -25.55
C LEU A 15 6.33 2.93 -25.96
N ASP A 16 5.52 2.42 -25.05
CA ASP A 16 4.50 1.43 -25.39
C ASP A 16 3.26 2.16 -25.91
N VAL A 17 2.91 1.90 -27.16
CA VAL A 17 1.74 2.47 -27.83
C VAL A 17 0.60 1.46 -27.99
N THR A 18 0.69 0.31 -27.32
CA THR A 18 -0.32 -0.74 -27.36
C THR A 18 -1.67 -0.20 -26.87
N GLY A 19 -2.70 -0.33 -27.69
CA GLY A 19 -4.08 0.09 -27.35
C GLY A 19 -4.44 1.53 -27.73
N LEU A 20 -3.51 2.31 -28.30
CA LEU A 20 -3.83 3.63 -28.83
C LEU A 20 -4.57 3.52 -30.18
N ALA A 21 -5.53 4.42 -30.39
CA ALA A 21 -6.26 4.53 -31.65
C ALA A 21 -5.34 5.06 -32.78
N PRO A 22 -5.67 4.86 -34.06
CA PRO A 22 -4.90 5.48 -35.14
C PRO A 22 -4.97 7.01 -35.05
N GLY A 23 -3.82 7.68 -34.99
CA GLY A 23 -3.76 9.14 -34.87
C GLY A 23 -2.33 9.69 -34.81
N ASN A 24 -2.22 11.02 -34.82
CA ASN A 24 -0.97 11.72 -34.58
C ASN A 24 -0.84 12.00 -33.08
N TYR A 25 0.26 11.53 -32.49
CA TYR A 25 0.56 11.74 -31.08
C TYR A 25 1.76 12.67 -30.95
N LEU A 26 1.67 13.65 -30.05
CA LEU A 26 2.77 14.55 -29.72
C LEU A 26 3.42 14.02 -28.45
N LEU A 27 4.72 13.69 -28.53
CA LEU A 27 5.53 13.45 -27.34
C LEU A 27 6.10 14.80 -26.90
N ASP A 28 5.52 15.36 -25.84
CA ASP A 28 6.06 16.55 -25.20
C ASP A 28 6.99 16.13 -24.05
N LEU A 29 8.24 16.56 -24.12
CA LEU A 29 9.18 16.45 -23.00
C LEU A 29 9.15 17.82 -22.31
N THR A 30 8.46 17.93 -21.18
CA THR A 30 8.47 19.15 -20.38
C THR A 30 9.78 19.24 -19.59
N ASP A 31 10.52 20.33 -19.80
CA ASP A 31 11.82 20.67 -19.18
C ASP A 31 13.03 19.74 -19.44
N PRO A 32 13.35 19.35 -20.70
CA PRO A 32 14.64 18.75 -20.97
C PRO A 32 15.71 19.84 -20.84
N THR A 33 16.50 19.77 -19.78
CA THR A 33 17.70 20.62 -19.68
C THR A 33 18.78 19.99 -20.56
N LEU A 34 18.79 20.35 -21.85
CA LEU A 34 19.86 19.98 -22.78
C LEU A 34 21.01 20.99 -22.60
N THR A 35 22.24 20.50 -22.42
CA THR A 35 23.40 21.36 -22.15
C THR A 35 24.54 21.00 -23.09
N GLY A 36 24.95 21.93 -23.96
CA GLY A 36 26.10 21.74 -24.84
C GLY A 36 25.75 21.61 -26.32
N SER A 37 26.46 20.74 -27.03
CA SER A 37 26.32 20.43 -28.47
C SER A 37 25.26 19.36 -28.77
N ASP A 38 24.31 19.16 -27.86
CA ASP A 38 23.31 18.10 -27.93
C ASP A 38 22.43 18.25 -29.17
N ALA A 39 22.32 17.19 -29.97
CA ALA A 39 21.44 17.13 -31.13
C ALA A 39 20.37 16.05 -30.92
N VAL A 40 19.12 16.39 -31.23
CA VAL A 40 18.03 15.41 -31.29
C VAL A 40 17.84 15.02 -32.76
N GLU A 41 18.27 13.81 -33.14
CA GLU A 41 18.07 13.28 -34.49
C GLU A 41 16.91 12.27 -34.49
N HIS A 42 15.84 12.57 -35.24
CA HIS A 42 14.73 11.63 -35.47
C HIS A 42 14.96 10.87 -36.78
N ARG A 43 15.08 9.54 -36.72
CA ARG A 43 15.25 8.66 -37.90
C ARG A 43 13.95 7.90 -38.21
N PRO A 44 13.13 8.35 -39.16
CA PRO A 44 11.77 7.85 -39.37
C PRO A 44 11.65 6.45 -40.00
N ASN A 45 12.76 5.80 -40.38
CA ASN A 45 12.73 4.55 -41.16
C ASN A 45 13.38 3.34 -40.47
N GLU A 46 13.75 3.46 -39.20
CA GLU A 46 14.22 2.32 -38.41
C GLU A 46 13.06 1.76 -37.54
N VAL A 47 12.74 0.50 -37.77
CA VAL A 47 11.77 -0.30 -36.98
C VAL A 47 12.19 -0.25 -35.49
N PRO A 48 11.27 -0.08 -34.52
CA PRO A 48 11.61 0.40 -33.18
C PRO A 48 12.62 -0.48 -32.43
N PRO A 49 13.46 0.12 -31.56
CA PRO A 49 13.31 1.43 -30.92
C PRO A 49 14.06 2.59 -31.60
N ALA A 50 13.51 3.82 -31.48
CA ALA A 50 14.20 5.06 -31.86
C ALA A 50 15.24 5.44 -30.78
N TRP A 51 16.40 5.92 -31.20
CA TRP A 51 17.54 6.25 -30.34
C TRP A 51 17.76 7.76 -30.28
N ILE A 52 17.96 8.31 -29.08
CA ILE A 52 18.50 9.65 -28.88
C ILE A 52 19.98 9.47 -28.55
N ALA A 53 20.87 10.03 -29.37
CA ALA A 53 22.31 10.03 -29.11
C ALA A 53 22.74 11.45 -28.74
N VAL A 54 23.45 11.60 -27.62
CA VAL A 54 24.04 12.87 -27.20
C VAL A 54 25.54 12.77 -27.43
N ASP A 55 26.07 13.62 -28.31
CA ASP A 55 27.46 13.57 -28.76
C ASP A 55 28.30 14.53 -27.91
N GLU A 56 28.91 14.02 -26.83
CA GLU A 56 29.92 14.77 -26.08
C GLU A 56 31.30 14.55 -26.70
N PRO A 57 32.09 15.62 -26.94
CA PRO A 57 33.46 15.48 -27.44
C PRO A 57 34.33 14.78 -26.39
N CYS A 58 34.64 13.50 -26.65
CA CYS A 58 35.47 12.69 -25.78
C CYS A 58 36.88 13.29 -25.66
N SER A 59 37.26 13.75 -24.45
CA SER A 59 38.65 14.07 -24.16
C SER A 59 39.52 12.81 -24.25
N PRO A 60 40.79 12.91 -24.72
CA PRO A 60 41.67 11.76 -24.87
C PRO A 60 41.83 11.03 -23.54
N MET A 61 41.52 9.73 -23.53
CA MET A 61 41.66 8.91 -22.32
C MET A 61 43.12 8.93 -21.84
N PRO A 62 43.35 9.14 -20.53
CA PRO A 62 44.68 9.00 -19.93
C PRO A 62 45.25 7.59 -20.17
N PRO A 63 46.59 7.45 -20.21
CA PRO A 63 47.23 6.15 -20.45
C PRO A 63 46.75 5.12 -19.44
N THR A 64 46.38 3.94 -19.96
CA THR A 64 45.86 2.82 -19.18
C THR A 64 46.88 2.44 -18.10
N PRO A 65 46.53 2.53 -16.80
CA PRO A 65 47.45 2.14 -15.74
C PRO A 65 47.76 0.64 -15.83
N SER A 66 49.03 0.30 -15.64
CA SER A 66 49.54 -1.07 -15.61
C SER A 66 48.79 -1.91 -14.55
N PRO A 67 48.43 -3.18 -14.84
CA PRO A 67 47.65 -3.99 -13.91
C PRO A 67 48.43 -4.20 -12.61
N THR A 68 47.97 -3.52 -11.57
CA THR A 68 48.46 -3.75 -10.20
C THR A 68 47.88 -5.05 -9.70
N ALA A 69 48.73 -5.96 -9.21
CA ALA A 69 48.30 -7.24 -8.65
C ALA A 69 47.22 -6.98 -7.59
N THR A 70 45.98 -7.37 -7.91
CA THR A 70 44.83 -7.20 -7.03
C THR A 70 44.99 -8.17 -5.87
N ALA A 71 45.17 -7.63 -4.65
CA ALA A 71 45.18 -8.44 -3.45
C ALA A 71 43.86 -9.19 -3.34
N THR A 72 43.93 -10.51 -3.13
CA THR A 72 42.76 -11.35 -2.87
C THR A 72 41.96 -10.73 -1.72
N PRO A 73 40.69 -10.35 -1.93
CA PRO A 73 39.90 -9.74 -0.86
C PRO A 73 39.79 -10.72 0.29
N SER A 74 40.16 -10.26 1.49
CA SER A 74 39.93 -10.97 2.74
C SER A 74 38.44 -11.29 2.86
N PRO A 75 38.04 -12.49 3.33
CA PRO A 75 36.63 -12.85 3.45
C PRO A 75 35.92 -11.79 4.31
N THR A 76 34.99 -11.07 3.69
CA THR A 76 34.12 -10.13 4.40
C THR A 76 33.36 -10.93 5.46
N PRO A 77 33.40 -10.54 6.75
CA PRO A 77 32.65 -11.25 7.77
C PRO A 77 31.18 -11.25 7.36
N SER A 78 30.57 -12.44 7.35
CA SER A 78 29.13 -12.57 7.11
C SER A 78 28.41 -11.73 8.17
N PRO A 79 27.51 -10.81 7.79
CA PRO A 79 26.76 -10.04 8.77
C PRO A 79 26.04 -11.01 9.70
N THR A 80 26.29 -10.88 11.00
CA THR A 80 25.50 -11.58 12.02
C THR A 80 24.07 -11.12 11.87
N ALA A 81 23.13 -12.04 11.64
CA ALA A 81 21.71 -11.71 11.58
C ALA A 81 21.33 -10.97 12.87
N THR A 82 20.96 -9.70 12.75
CA THR A 82 20.38 -8.95 13.86
C THR A 82 19.05 -9.59 14.18
N ALA A 83 18.83 -9.99 15.44
CA ALA A 83 17.55 -10.52 15.86
C ALA A 83 16.47 -9.48 15.57
N THR A 84 15.48 -9.85 14.75
CA THR A 84 14.29 -9.03 14.55
C THR A 84 13.55 -8.95 15.88
N PRO A 85 13.18 -7.76 16.37
CA PRO A 85 12.39 -7.65 17.60
C PRO A 85 11.07 -8.43 17.44
N SER A 86 10.67 -9.15 18.48
CA SER A 86 9.35 -9.79 18.50
C SER A 86 8.28 -8.70 18.46
N PRO A 87 7.19 -8.87 17.69
CA PRO A 87 6.10 -7.91 17.68
C PRO A 87 5.47 -7.77 19.07
N THR A 88 5.14 -6.54 19.45
CA THR A 88 4.45 -6.27 20.71
C THR A 88 2.97 -6.62 20.58
N ALA A 89 2.43 -7.38 21.53
CA ALA A 89 1.01 -7.69 21.57
C ALA A 89 0.15 -6.42 21.76
N VAL A 90 -0.98 -6.35 21.07
CA VAL A 90 -1.94 -5.25 21.08
C VAL A 90 -3.24 -5.74 21.73
N THR A 91 -3.68 -5.05 22.78
CA THR A 91 -4.97 -5.35 23.43
C THR A 91 -6.04 -4.37 22.97
N THR A 92 -7.13 -4.91 22.43
CA THR A 92 -8.34 -4.15 22.09
C THR A 92 -9.45 -4.47 23.09
N HIS A 93 -10.13 -3.47 23.62
CA HIS A 93 -11.33 -3.68 24.43
C HIS A 93 -12.54 -3.76 23.51
N LEU A 94 -13.14 -4.95 23.42
CA LEU A 94 -14.42 -5.15 22.73
C LEU A 94 -15.55 -4.77 23.67
N GLU A 95 -16.54 -4.06 23.15
CA GLU A 95 -17.75 -3.69 23.87
C GLU A 95 -18.90 -4.65 23.53
N ALA A 96 -19.86 -4.79 24.44
CA ALA A 96 -21.14 -5.40 24.10
C ALA A 96 -21.79 -4.63 22.93
N GLY A 97 -22.21 -5.35 21.89
CA GLY A 97 -22.69 -4.76 20.63
C GLY A 97 -21.68 -4.87 19.49
N TRP A 98 -21.69 -3.87 18.61
CA TRP A 98 -20.89 -3.88 17.39
C TRP A 98 -19.50 -3.33 17.63
N ASN A 99 -18.48 -4.03 17.15
CA ASN A 99 -17.10 -3.58 17.21
C ASN A 99 -16.55 -3.57 15.80
N HIS A 100 -15.80 -2.55 15.44
CA HIS A 100 -14.99 -2.54 14.22
C HIS A 100 -13.55 -2.72 14.69
N VAL A 101 -12.89 -3.79 14.25
CA VAL A 101 -11.55 -4.19 14.74
C VAL A 101 -10.66 -4.66 13.60
N CYS A 102 -9.36 -4.49 13.74
CA CYS A 102 -8.39 -5.21 12.93
C CYS A 102 -8.11 -6.59 13.52
N TYR A 103 -8.13 -7.62 12.68
CA TYR A 103 -7.50 -8.89 13.02
C TYR A 103 -6.00 -8.79 12.72
N LEU A 104 -5.14 -9.01 13.71
CA LEU A 104 -3.69 -8.85 13.61
C LEU A 104 -2.96 -10.19 13.56
N GLY A 105 -3.62 -11.28 13.94
CA GLY A 105 -3.03 -12.62 13.95
C GLY A 105 -2.71 -13.19 12.56
N PRO A 106 -2.14 -14.42 12.49
CA PRO A 106 -1.81 -15.06 11.22
C PRO A 106 -3.06 -15.42 10.43
N SER A 107 -2.93 -15.56 9.11
CA SER A 107 -4.03 -16.06 8.27
C SER A 107 -4.38 -17.49 8.68
N GLN A 108 -5.65 -17.71 9.05
CA GLN A 108 -6.13 -19.01 9.55
C GLN A 108 -7.67 -19.11 9.46
N PRO A 109 -8.25 -20.33 9.66
CA PRO A 109 -9.69 -20.50 9.74
C PRO A 109 -10.32 -19.61 10.80
N ILE A 110 -11.47 -19.00 10.48
CA ILE A 110 -12.10 -17.98 11.34
C ILE A 110 -12.42 -18.48 12.77
N GLN A 111 -12.74 -19.78 12.92
CA GLN A 111 -12.94 -20.41 14.22
C GLN A 111 -11.67 -20.36 15.09
N GLN A 112 -10.50 -20.56 14.47
CA GLN A 112 -9.21 -20.52 15.15
C GLN A 112 -8.78 -19.06 15.39
N ALA A 113 -9.01 -18.19 14.41
CA ALA A 113 -8.71 -16.75 14.50
C ALA A 113 -9.40 -16.05 15.67
N LEU A 114 -10.62 -16.48 16.01
CA LEU A 114 -11.46 -15.84 17.00
C LEU A 114 -11.67 -16.70 18.26
N ALA A 115 -10.86 -17.75 18.46
CA ALA A 115 -10.98 -18.65 19.60
C ALA A 115 -10.88 -17.91 20.95
N ASP A 116 -10.02 -16.89 21.05
CA ASP A 116 -9.81 -16.11 22.27
C ASP A 116 -10.95 -15.13 22.58
N VAL A 117 -11.78 -14.79 21.60
CA VAL A 117 -13.00 -13.99 21.81
C VAL A 117 -14.10 -14.85 22.44
N GLY A 118 -14.06 -16.16 22.19
CA GLY A 118 -14.86 -17.18 22.86
C GLY A 118 -16.37 -17.09 22.61
N ASP A 119 -17.14 -17.61 23.57
CA ASP A 119 -18.61 -17.74 23.51
C ASP A 119 -19.37 -16.40 23.45
N GLY A 120 -18.66 -15.28 23.66
CA GLY A 120 -19.24 -13.94 23.55
C GLY A 120 -19.48 -13.49 22.10
N LEU A 121 -18.89 -14.16 21.10
CA LEU A 121 -19.01 -13.77 19.70
C LEU A 121 -20.31 -14.26 19.07
N LEU A 122 -21.17 -13.34 18.63
CA LEU A 122 -22.48 -13.65 18.04
C LEU A 122 -22.44 -13.68 16.50
N ALA A 123 -21.69 -12.76 15.89
CA ALA A 123 -21.55 -12.70 14.44
C ALA A 123 -20.29 -11.93 14.03
N VAL A 124 -19.79 -12.25 12.84
CA VAL A 124 -18.68 -11.55 12.19
C VAL A 124 -19.13 -11.12 10.80
N TYR A 125 -18.82 -9.89 10.41
CA TYR A 125 -19.05 -9.39 9.07
C TYR A 125 -17.76 -8.81 8.51
N ARG A 126 -17.57 -9.00 7.21
CA ARG A 126 -16.46 -8.42 6.45
C ARG A 126 -17.02 -7.79 5.19
N LEU A 127 -16.68 -6.52 4.95
CA LEU A 127 -17.01 -5.87 3.69
C LEU A 127 -16.11 -6.41 2.58
N GLY A 128 -16.71 -6.99 1.55
CA GLY A 128 -16.01 -7.48 0.37
C GLY A 128 -15.87 -6.40 -0.72
N PRO A 129 -15.00 -6.61 -1.71
CA PRO A 129 -14.75 -5.65 -2.80
C PRO A 129 -16.02 -5.38 -3.64
N GLY A 130 -16.94 -6.34 -3.71
CA GLY A 130 -18.23 -6.18 -4.40
C GLY A 130 -19.28 -5.37 -3.63
N GLN A 131 -18.91 -4.61 -2.60
CA GLN A 131 -19.81 -3.81 -1.75
C GLN A 131 -20.83 -4.62 -0.94
N GLY A 132 -20.71 -5.95 -0.96
CA GLY A 132 -21.48 -6.88 -0.15
C GLY A 132 -20.73 -7.29 1.11
N TYR A 133 -21.47 -7.82 2.10
CA TYR A 133 -20.87 -8.36 3.31
C TYR A 133 -20.79 -9.88 3.27
N ASP A 134 -19.58 -10.39 3.49
CA ASP A 134 -19.39 -11.74 3.98
C ASP A 134 -19.79 -11.80 5.46
N LYS A 135 -20.24 -12.96 5.90
CA LYS A 135 -20.72 -13.17 7.27
C LYS A 135 -20.28 -14.50 7.83
N TRP A 136 -20.13 -14.57 9.14
CA TRP A 136 -19.91 -15.81 9.85
C TRP A 136 -20.63 -15.80 11.20
N PHE A 137 -21.20 -16.95 11.54
CA PHE A 137 -21.91 -17.20 12.79
C PHE A 137 -21.38 -18.51 13.37
N PRO A 138 -20.95 -18.54 14.65
CA PRO A 138 -20.41 -19.76 15.27
C PRO A 138 -21.39 -20.94 15.18
N ASP A 139 -22.66 -20.67 15.49
CA ASP A 139 -23.71 -21.71 15.60
C ASP A 139 -24.49 -21.95 14.30
N ARG A 140 -24.15 -21.26 13.20
CA ARG A 140 -24.89 -21.37 11.93
C ARG A 140 -23.96 -21.46 10.72
N PRO A 141 -23.08 -22.50 10.65
CA PRO A 141 -22.14 -22.64 9.55
C PRO A 141 -22.80 -22.71 8.17
N GLY A 142 -24.04 -23.20 8.07
CA GLY A 142 -24.78 -23.30 6.80
C GLY A 142 -25.15 -21.96 6.15
N VAL A 143 -25.02 -20.84 6.86
CA VAL A 143 -25.23 -19.48 6.30
C VAL A 143 -23.97 -18.61 6.38
N SER A 144 -22.87 -19.15 6.89
CA SER A 144 -21.57 -18.48 6.97
C SER A 144 -20.86 -18.53 5.62
N THR A 145 -20.28 -17.41 5.20
CA THR A 145 -19.47 -17.28 3.98
C THR A 145 -18.00 -17.00 4.27
N ILE A 146 -17.65 -16.48 5.45
CA ILE A 146 -16.25 -16.31 5.86
C ILE A 146 -15.72 -17.66 6.35
N THR A 147 -14.67 -18.16 5.71
CA THR A 147 -13.97 -19.40 6.10
C THR A 147 -12.62 -19.13 6.74
N ASN A 148 -11.87 -18.16 6.20
CA ASN A 148 -10.57 -17.70 6.69
C ASN A 148 -10.58 -16.19 6.93
N VAL A 149 -9.72 -15.77 7.86
CA VAL A 149 -9.40 -14.36 8.12
C VAL A 149 -7.91 -14.18 7.89
N ASP A 150 -7.54 -13.14 7.14
CA ASP A 150 -6.15 -12.78 6.85
C ASP A 150 -5.65 -11.70 7.82
N SER A 151 -4.33 -11.65 8.05
CA SER A 151 -3.73 -10.61 8.89
C SER A 151 -4.05 -9.20 8.34
N TYR A 152 -4.25 -8.25 9.24
CA TYR A 152 -4.64 -6.86 8.98
C TYR A 152 -6.01 -6.71 8.27
N GLN A 153 -6.88 -7.72 8.36
CA GLN A 153 -8.25 -7.60 7.85
C GLN A 153 -9.14 -6.87 8.85
N ALA A 154 -9.92 -5.89 8.37
CA ALA A 154 -10.90 -5.19 9.20
C ALA A 154 -12.22 -5.97 9.27
N LEU A 155 -12.69 -6.23 10.49
CA LEU A 155 -13.88 -7.03 10.80
C LEU A 155 -14.89 -6.22 11.62
N PHE A 156 -16.16 -6.44 11.35
CA PHE A 156 -17.25 -6.07 12.25
C PHE A 156 -17.61 -7.27 13.13
N LEU A 157 -17.40 -7.18 14.44
CA LEU A 157 -17.75 -8.21 15.41
C LEU A 157 -18.98 -7.78 16.20
N LEU A 158 -19.99 -8.64 16.26
CA LEU A 158 -21.11 -8.48 17.21
C LEU A 158 -20.81 -9.34 18.44
N ILE A 159 -20.65 -8.71 19.59
CA ILE A 159 -20.25 -9.34 20.85
C ILE A 159 -21.38 -9.21 21.89
N ALA A 160 -21.64 -10.27 22.66
CA ALA A 160 -22.69 -10.30 23.68
C ALA A 160 -22.32 -9.52 24.96
N SER A 161 -21.05 -9.51 25.34
CA SER A 161 -20.53 -8.87 26.56
C SER A 161 -19.13 -8.31 26.34
N SER A 162 -18.81 -7.16 26.93
CA SER A 162 -17.49 -6.54 26.76
C SER A 162 -16.36 -7.46 27.24
N LEU A 163 -15.25 -7.54 26.49
CA LEU A 163 -14.07 -8.34 26.84
C LEU A 163 -12.77 -7.75 26.24
N PRO A 164 -11.62 -7.89 26.90
CA PRO A 164 -10.33 -7.57 26.28
C PRO A 164 -9.91 -8.68 25.31
N TRP A 165 -9.47 -8.31 24.12
CA TRP A 165 -8.92 -9.23 23.11
C TRP A 165 -7.49 -8.81 22.75
N THR A 166 -6.52 -9.63 23.16
CA THR A 166 -5.09 -9.42 22.90
C THR A 166 -4.68 -10.19 21.67
N GLN A 167 -3.98 -9.52 20.75
CA GLN A 167 -3.49 -10.10 19.50
C GLN A 167 -2.01 -9.78 19.30
N GLU A 168 -1.25 -10.69 18.72
CA GLU A 168 0.13 -10.44 18.28
C GLU A 168 0.14 -10.22 16.76
N PRO A 169 0.64 -9.07 16.26
CA PRO A 169 0.75 -8.81 14.83
C PRO A 169 1.57 -9.88 14.10
N ALA A 170 0.98 -10.50 13.08
CA ALA A 170 1.61 -11.54 12.29
C ALA A 170 2.23 -10.96 11.01
N GLY A 171 3.55 -10.86 11.00
CA GLY A 171 4.31 -10.34 9.86
C GLY A 171 4.40 -8.81 9.83
N PRO A 172 5.03 -8.25 8.80
CA PRO A 172 5.05 -6.81 8.60
C PRO A 172 3.69 -6.32 8.11
N PRO A 173 3.20 -5.16 8.58
CA PRO A 173 2.04 -4.51 7.98
C PRO A 173 2.28 -4.15 6.52
N ALA A 174 1.20 -4.07 5.74
CA ALA A 174 1.25 -3.50 4.40
C ALA A 174 1.68 -2.02 4.45
N ASP A 175 2.51 -1.62 3.49
CA ASP A 175 2.96 -0.24 3.26
C ASP A 175 2.02 0.53 2.33
N ALA A 176 1.10 -0.14 1.64
CA ALA A 176 0.04 0.48 0.87
C ALA A 176 -1.16 -0.45 0.73
N ILE A 177 -2.31 0.14 0.44
CA ILE A 177 -3.51 -0.60 0.06
C ILE A 177 -4.17 0.02 -1.17
N THR A 178 -4.86 -0.84 -1.92
CA THR A 178 -5.72 -0.41 -3.02
C THR A 178 -7.15 -0.26 -2.51
N LEU A 179 -7.71 0.95 -2.63
CA LEU A 179 -9.12 1.23 -2.38
C LEU A 179 -9.88 1.13 -3.70
N VAL A 180 -11.10 0.58 -3.65
CA VAL A 180 -12.00 0.50 -4.80
C VAL A 180 -13.12 1.55 -4.69
N PRO A 181 -13.80 1.93 -5.79
CA PRO A 181 -14.96 2.81 -5.72
C PRO A 181 -16.03 2.31 -4.74
N GLY A 182 -16.56 3.21 -3.93
CA GLY A 182 -17.54 2.88 -2.89
C GLY A 182 -16.91 2.70 -1.50
N TRP A 183 -17.54 1.87 -0.68
CA TRP A 183 -17.10 1.63 0.69
C TRP A 183 -15.93 0.65 0.74
N ASN A 184 -14.95 0.97 1.57
CA ASN A 184 -13.81 0.12 1.89
C ASN A 184 -13.71 0.00 3.41
N SER A 185 -13.49 -1.22 3.91
CA SER A 185 -13.22 -1.50 5.32
C SER A 185 -11.75 -1.89 5.45
N VAL A 186 -10.97 -1.04 6.10
CA VAL A 186 -9.50 -1.07 6.06
C VAL A 186 -8.95 -1.15 7.47
N CYS A 187 -7.88 -1.92 7.67
CA CYS A 187 -7.05 -1.76 8.85
C CYS A 187 -5.96 -0.74 8.56
N TYR A 188 -5.96 0.41 9.24
CA TYR A 188 -4.89 1.39 9.10
C TYR A 188 -3.65 0.90 9.82
N THR A 189 -2.57 0.66 9.06
CA THR A 189 -1.31 0.14 9.60
C THR A 189 -0.21 1.19 9.71
N GLY A 190 -0.45 2.42 9.25
CA GLY A 190 0.49 3.52 9.38
C GLY A 190 0.70 3.99 10.82
N GLN A 191 1.78 4.75 11.05
CA GLN A 191 2.05 5.43 12.30
C GLN A 191 0.89 6.35 12.74
N THR A 192 0.80 6.58 14.05
CA THR A 192 -0.21 7.47 14.60
C THR A 192 0.05 8.91 14.18
N LYS A 193 -0.94 9.53 13.52
CA LYS A 193 -0.85 10.93 13.06
C LYS A 193 -2.22 11.58 12.93
N ASP A 194 -2.20 12.90 12.82
CA ASP A 194 -3.34 13.74 12.45
C ASP A 194 -4.04 13.19 11.19
N VAL A 195 -5.38 13.20 11.15
CA VAL A 195 -6.13 12.47 10.10
C VAL A 195 -5.92 13.09 8.72
N GLU A 196 -5.72 14.40 8.63
CA GLU A 196 -5.38 15.11 7.40
C GLU A 196 -4.02 14.64 6.88
N LEU A 197 -3.00 14.54 7.75
CA LEU A 197 -1.69 13.99 7.37
C LEU A 197 -1.75 12.48 7.07
N ALA A 198 -2.64 11.73 7.72
CA ALA A 198 -2.81 10.30 7.47
C ALA A 198 -3.39 10.02 6.09
N THR A 199 -4.33 10.86 5.66
CA THR A 199 -5.10 10.70 4.43
C THR A 199 -4.57 11.55 3.27
N ALA A 200 -3.48 12.29 3.45
CA ALA A 200 -2.91 13.19 2.45
C ALA A 200 -2.63 12.51 1.09
N GLY A 201 -2.21 11.25 1.08
CA GLY A 201 -1.93 10.48 -0.13
C GLY A 201 -3.16 10.11 -0.98
N ILE A 202 -4.37 10.26 -0.44
CA ILE A 202 -5.66 10.03 -1.12
C ILE A 202 -6.57 11.26 -1.01
N SER A 203 -5.98 12.44 -0.81
CA SER A 203 -6.73 13.69 -0.65
C SER A 203 -7.53 14.01 -1.91
N GLY A 204 -8.84 14.24 -1.75
CA GLY A 204 -9.75 14.50 -2.87
C GLY A 204 -10.29 13.25 -3.57
N GLU A 205 -9.89 12.06 -3.14
CA GLU A 205 -10.35 10.79 -3.74
C GLU A 205 -11.50 10.14 -2.95
N PHE A 206 -11.62 10.46 -1.66
CA PHE A 206 -12.69 9.99 -0.78
C PHE A 206 -13.56 11.13 -0.26
N GLY A 207 -14.82 10.80 0.04
CA GLY A 207 -15.81 11.76 0.55
C GLY A 207 -15.88 11.82 2.08
N VAL A 208 -15.76 10.67 2.73
CA VAL A 208 -15.86 10.56 4.19
C VAL A 208 -15.14 9.31 4.70
N LEU A 209 -14.53 9.44 5.87
CA LEU A 209 -13.94 8.35 6.64
C LEU A 209 -14.65 8.27 7.99
N TYR A 210 -14.98 7.05 8.42
CA TYR A 210 -15.60 6.77 9.71
C TYR A 210 -14.73 5.84 10.54
N VAL A 211 -14.75 6.05 11.86
CA VAL A 211 -14.24 5.09 12.82
C VAL A 211 -15.24 4.87 13.94
N LEU A 212 -15.48 3.61 14.30
CA LEU A 212 -16.27 3.28 15.47
C LEU A 212 -15.40 3.42 16.73
N GLY A 213 -15.71 4.41 17.56
CA GLY A 213 -15.01 4.67 18.81
C GLY A 213 -15.52 3.84 19.99
N PRO A 214 -14.81 3.89 21.13
CA PRO A 214 -15.31 3.32 22.38
C PRO A 214 -16.67 3.94 22.74
N GLY A 215 -17.60 3.12 23.24
CA GLY A 215 -18.97 3.56 23.51
C GLY A 215 -19.89 3.59 22.30
N GLN A 216 -19.60 2.79 21.25
CA GLN A 216 -20.49 2.57 20.11
C GLN A 216 -20.84 3.85 19.32
N THR A 217 -19.94 4.84 19.35
CA THR A 217 -20.15 6.14 18.68
C THR A 217 -19.25 6.26 17.47
N TRP A 218 -19.84 6.62 16.33
CA TRP A 218 -19.10 6.87 15.11
C TRP A 218 -18.46 8.26 15.14
N GLN A 219 -17.14 8.29 14.98
CA GLN A 219 -16.39 9.50 14.63
C GLN A 219 -16.21 9.53 13.13
N ARG A 220 -16.05 10.72 12.56
CA ARG A 220 -15.88 10.93 11.13
C ARG A 220 -14.91 12.05 10.80
N PHE A 221 -14.27 11.87 9.65
CA PHE A 221 -13.48 12.88 8.98
C PHE A 221 -14.07 13.14 7.60
N VAL A 222 -14.39 14.41 7.32
CA VAL A 222 -14.86 14.88 6.01
C VAL A 222 -13.89 15.96 5.52
N PRO A 223 -13.11 15.70 4.44
CA PRO A 223 -12.13 16.67 3.93
C PRO A 223 -12.75 18.04 3.65
N GLY A 224 -12.11 19.10 4.15
CA GLY A 224 -12.54 20.49 3.96
C GLY A 224 -13.81 20.89 4.72
N ARG A 225 -14.31 20.05 5.64
CA ARG A 225 -15.58 20.26 6.37
C ARG A 225 -15.42 20.14 7.89
N PRO A 226 -14.70 21.06 8.55
CA PRO A 226 -14.48 21.03 9.99
C PRO A 226 -15.78 21.15 10.81
N ASP A 227 -16.86 21.66 10.22
CA ASP A 227 -18.19 21.75 10.84
C ASP A 227 -18.83 20.39 11.14
N VAL A 228 -18.37 19.34 10.47
CA VAL A 228 -18.90 17.98 10.63
C VAL A 228 -17.82 16.94 10.94
N THR A 229 -16.56 17.34 11.06
CA THR A 229 -15.43 16.46 11.42
C THR A 229 -15.25 16.44 12.94
N ASP A 230 -15.15 15.24 13.52
CA ASP A 230 -14.84 15.03 14.94
C ASP A 230 -13.74 13.96 15.16
N LEU A 231 -13.22 13.36 14.09
CA LEU A 231 -12.05 12.50 14.11
C LEU A 231 -10.79 13.35 13.89
N ALA A 232 -9.92 13.43 14.91
CA ALA A 232 -8.70 14.25 14.83
C ALA A 232 -7.45 13.47 14.38
N ALA A 233 -7.39 12.16 14.66
CA ALA A 233 -6.19 11.37 14.40
C ALA A 233 -6.53 9.91 14.07
N LEU A 234 -5.68 9.29 13.24
CA LEU A 234 -5.66 7.85 13.03
C LEU A 234 -4.51 7.25 13.83
N THR A 235 -4.83 6.26 14.65
CA THR A 235 -3.84 5.47 15.40
C THR A 235 -3.54 4.19 14.65
N GLN A 236 -2.32 3.67 14.77
CA GLN A 236 -1.95 2.39 14.17
C GLN A 236 -2.91 1.27 14.62
N PHE A 237 -3.22 0.35 13.70
CA PHE A 237 -4.17 -0.75 13.84
C PHE A 237 -5.62 -0.32 14.14
N ARG A 238 -5.97 0.90 13.74
CA ARG A 238 -7.35 1.37 13.81
C ARG A 238 -8.11 0.97 12.56
N PRO A 239 -9.22 0.25 12.67
CA PRO A 239 -10.05 -0.05 11.52
C PRO A 239 -10.86 1.19 11.14
N LEU A 240 -11.09 1.35 9.84
CA LEU A 240 -11.82 2.48 9.29
C LEU A 240 -12.72 2.05 8.15
N LEU A 241 -13.82 2.78 8.02
CA LEU A 241 -14.76 2.65 6.92
C LEU A 241 -14.67 3.91 6.07
N ILE A 242 -14.19 3.81 4.84
CA ILE A 242 -13.92 4.95 3.96
C ILE A 242 -14.72 4.84 2.67
N LEU A 243 -15.34 5.94 2.25
CA LEU A 243 -16.09 6.03 1.00
C LEU A 243 -15.24 6.71 -0.09
N LEU A 244 -14.70 5.92 -1.01
CA LEU A 244 -14.02 6.41 -2.21
C LEU A 244 -15.08 6.90 -3.20
N THR A 245 -15.01 8.16 -3.60
CA THR A 245 -16.01 8.81 -4.47
C THR A 245 -15.55 8.95 -5.91
N GLN A 246 -14.24 8.85 -6.17
CA GLN A 246 -13.71 8.86 -7.53
C GLN A 246 -14.02 7.57 -8.29
N GLN A 247 -14.07 7.68 -9.62
CA GLN A 247 -14.13 6.53 -10.51
C GLN A 247 -12.70 6.01 -10.70
N GLY A 248 -12.46 4.77 -10.27
CA GLY A 248 -11.15 4.14 -10.33
C GLY A 248 -10.63 3.75 -8.96
N ASP A 249 -9.58 2.95 -8.97
CA ASP A 249 -8.92 2.51 -7.75
C ASP A 249 -7.93 3.58 -7.27
N ALA A 250 -7.77 3.68 -5.96
CA ALA A 250 -6.86 4.60 -5.29
C ALA A 250 -5.77 3.83 -4.53
N GLN A 251 -4.51 4.25 -4.62
CA GLN A 251 -3.44 3.69 -3.79
C GLN A 251 -3.23 4.56 -2.56
N TRP A 252 -3.51 4.02 -1.38
CA TRP A 252 -3.23 4.69 -0.12
C TRP A 252 -1.98 4.11 0.52
N ALA A 253 -0.87 4.85 0.42
CA ALA A 253 0.39 4.51 1.07
C ALA A 253 0.35 4.83 2.57
N PHE A 254 0.91 3.93 3.35
CA PHE A 254 1.14 4.02 4.78
C PHE A 254 2.63 4.24 5.05
N ASP A 255 2.92 4.83 6.20
CA ASP A 255 4.26 4.90 6.78
C ASP A 255 4.20 4.04 8.05
N PRO A 256 4.35 2.70 7.95
CA PRO A 256 4.08 1.76 9.03
C PRO A 256 5.10 1.78 10.18
#